data_AF-A0A8H7ITY5-F1
#
_entry.id   AF-A0A8H7ITY5-F1
#
_cell.length_a   1.000
_cell.length_b   1.000
_cell.length_c   1.000
_cell.angle_alpha   90.00
_cell.angle_beta   90.00
_cell.angle_gamma   90.00
#
_symmetry.space_group_name_H-M   'P 1'
#
loop_
_entity.id
_entity.type
_entity.pdbx_description
1 polymer ?
#
loop_
_entity_poly.entity_id
_entity_poly.type
_entity_poly.pdbx_seq_one_letter_code
_entity_poly.pdbx_strand_id
1 'polypeptide(L)'
;MEPVDATWKENNPKTHRINEAKDCSVIFSSDDVPPRFELFLLDEGQQKVEYKEETRVPNTAIFTFNKEDHTLGNLLSQRLLKYDHIVFSAYKVPHPLFATFELRVQTDGTITPKDAIIRCCKDIVQDLHVLNSSFQTEWLGKKIVSEGEADRIARERDAF
;
A
#
# COMPACT_ATOMS: atom_id res chain seq x y z
N MET A 1 59.96 32.37 20.44
CA MET A 1 60.59 31.12 20.90
C MET A 1 59.93 30.01 20.09
N GLU A 2 60.50 29.72 18.93
CA GLU A 2 60.01 28.73 17.97
C GLU A 2 61.15 27.71 17.80
N PRO A 3 61.00 26.46 18.25
CA PRO A 3 61.87 25.36 17.86
C PRO A 3 61.19 24.55 16.75
N VAL A 4 61.77 24.49 15.54
CA VAL A 4 62.63 23.41 15.01
C VAL A 4 61.99 22.00 15.16
N ASP A 5 61.84 21.15 14.15
CA ASP A 5 62.93 20.61 13.33
C ASP A 5 62.47 19.67 12.20
N ALA A 6 63.39 19.50 11.25
CA ALA A 6 63.72 18.28 10.50
C ALA A 6 62.72 17.69 9.48
N THR A 7 62.96 18.06 8.21
CA THR A 7 62.82 17.13 7.07
C THR A 7 63.81 15.96 7.20
N TRP A 8 63.40 14.70 7.05
CA TRP A 8 64.19 13.65 6.39
C TRP A 8 63.29 12.53 5.82
N LYS A 9 63.68 12.09 4.62
CA LYS A 9 62.99 11.21 3.68
C LYS A 9 63.19 9.74 4.03
N GLU A 10 62.27 8.87 3.61
CA GLU A 10 62.68 7.50 3.25
C GLU A 10 61.89 6.95 2.07
N ASN A 11 62.66 6.47 1.09
CA ASN A 11 62.21 5.88 -0.15
C ASN A 11 61.90 4.38 0.04
N ASN A 12 61.01 3.89 -0.83
CA ASN A 12 61.04 2.55 -1.45
C ASN A 12 60.23 1.42 -0.76
N PRO A 13 59.98 0.28 -1.43
CA PRO A 13 58.75 0.04 -2.20
C PRO A 13 58.11 -1.33 -1.84
N LYS A 14 56.94 -1.61 -2.43
CA LYS A 14 56.27 -2.94 -2.53
C LYS A 14 55.64 -3.49 -1.24
N THR A 15 54.35 -3.28 -1.11
CA THR A 15 53.43 -4.34 -0.65
C THR A 15 52.30 -4.50 -1.65
N HIS A 16 51.81 -5.73 -1.73
CA HIS A 16 51.15 -6.34 -2.87
C HIS A 16 49.83 -5.71 -3.31
N ARG A 17 49.52 -5.91 -4.60
CA ARG A 17 48.18 -5.81 -5.20
C ARG A 17 47.11 -6.27 -4.22
N ILE A 18 46.24 -5.35 -3.83
CA ILE A 18 44.86 -5.65 -3.49
C ILE A 18 44.01 -4.94 -4.54
N ASN A 19 43.17 -5.72 -5.22
CA ASN A 19 42.43 -5.33 -6.39
C ASN A 19 41.55 -4.10 -6.11
N GLU A 20 41.39 -3.25 -7.12
CA GLU A 20 40.35 -2.21 -7.18
C GLU A 20 39.04 -2.75 -6.60
N ALA A 21 38.71 -2.30 -5.40
CA ALA A 21 37.34 -2.34 -4.95
C ALA A 21 36.59 -1.40 -5.90
N LYS A 22 35.93 -1.98 -6.91
CA LYS A 22 34.89 -1.28 -7.65
C LYS A 22 33.89 -0.83 -6.61
N ASP A 23 33.91 0.46 -6.33
CA ASP A 23 32.86 1.14 -5.59
C ASP A 23 31.56 0.83 -6.32
N CYS A 24 30.77 -0.10 -5.77
CA CYS A 24 29.41 -0.36 -6.22
C CYS A 24 28.51 0.76 -5.67
N SER A 25 28.83 2.00 -6.00
CA SER A 25 27.84 3.07 -5.97
C SER A 25 26.97 2.85 -7.19
N VAL A 26 25.82 2.20 -6.99
CA VAL A 26 24.78 2.15 -8.02
C VAL A 26 24.36 3.59 -8.26
N ILE A 27 24.84 4.18 -9.35
CA ILE A 27 24.40 5.48 -9.83
C ILE A 27 22.97 5.27 -10.33
N PHE A 28 21.97 5.52 -9.49
CA PHE A 28 20.58 5.56 -9.92
C PHE A 28 20.36 6.86 -10.69
N SER A 29 20.42 6.79 -12.01
CA SER A 29 20.01 7.85 -12.93
C SER A 29 18.56 8.21 -12.65
N SER A 30 18.24 9.50 -12.54
CA SER A 30 16.86 9.96 -12.36
C SER A 30 15.93 9.58 -13.51
N ASP A 31 16.51 9.22 -14.67
CA ASP A 31 15.80 8.81 -15.88
C ASP A 31 15.28 7.36 -15.84
N ASP A 32 15.82 6.49 -14.98
CA ASP A 32 15.41 5.08 -14.86
C ASP A 32 14.28 4.87 -13.84
N VAL A 33 13.79 5.95 -13.22
CA VAL A 33 12.68 5.90 -12.27
C VAL A 33 11.37 6.02 -13.04
N PRO A 34 10.52 4.97 -13.04
CA PRO A 34 9.22 5.06 -13.69
C PRO A 34 8.39 6.19 -13.06
N PRO A 35 7.66 6.96 -13.87
CA PRO A 35 6.89 8.08 -13.36
C PRO A 35 5.77 7.59 -12.43
N ARG A 36 5.58 8.28 -11.31
CA ARG A 36 4.67 7.86 -10.22
C ARG A 36 3.22 7.65 -10.65
N PHE A 37 2.77 8.31 -11.72
CA PHE A 37 1.40 8.21 -12.19
C PHE A 37 1.08 6.82 -12.76
N GLU A 38 2.09 6.10 -13.25
CA GLU A 38 1.96 4.72 -13.76
C GLU A 38 1.55 3.71 -12.69
N LEU A 39 1.60 4.08 -11.40
CA LEU A 39 1.18 3.21 -10.30
C LEU A 39 -0.35 3.05 -10.23
N PHE A 40 -1.11 4.05 -10.68
CA PHE A 40 -2.58 4.06 -10.57
C PHE A 40 -3.31 4.27 -11.90
N LEU A 41 -2.65 4.85 -12.90
CA LEU A 41 -3.20 4.97 -14.25
C LEU A 41 -3.00 3.68 -15.04
N LEU A 42 -4.07 3.20 -15.67
CA LEU A 42 -4.02 2.07 -16.59
C LEU A 42 -3.35 2.48 -17.90
N ASP A 43 -2.58 1.55 -18.45
CA ASP A 43 -1.95 1.72 -19.76
C ASP A 43 -2.99 1.56 -20.87
N GLU A 44 -2.70 2.06 -22.08
CA GLU A 44 -3.64 2.02 -23.20
C GLU A 44 -4.03 0.57 -23.55
N GLY A 45 -5.31 0.24 -23.38
CA GLY A 45 -5.87 -1.09 -23.65
C GLY A 45 -5.77 -2.11 -22.50
N GLN A 46 -5.20 -1.73 -21.35
CA GLN A 46 -5.12 -2.61 -20.18
C GLN A 46 -6.46 -2.66 -19.43
N GLN A 47 -6.95 -3.87 -19.13
CA GLN A 47 -8.14 -4.05 -18.30
C GLN A 47 -7.80 -3.89 -16.83
N LYS A 48 -8.72 -3.30 -16.04
CA LYS A 48 -8.52 -3.15 -14.59
C LYS A 48 -8.46 -4.50 -13.86
N VAL A 49 -9.30 -5.43 -14.28
CA VAL A 49 -9.43 -6.75 -13.66
C VAL A 49 -9.42 -7.81 -14.75
N GLU A 50 -8.52 -8.76 -14.63
CA GLU A 50 -8.47 -9.95 -15.49
C GLU A 50 -8.97 -11.16 -14.69
N TYR A 51 -9.79 -11.99 -15.34
CA TYR A 51 -10.38 -13.18 -14.73
C TYR A 51 -9.76 -14.44 -15.34
N LYS A 52 -9.28 -15.33 -14.48
CA LYS A 52 -8.75 -16.63 -14.88
C LYS A 52 -9.28 -17.73 -13.97
N GLU A 53 -9.94 -18.71 -14.57
CA GLU A 53 -10.38 -19.91 -13.86
C GLU A 53 -9.18 -20.80 -13.55
N GLU A 54 -9.11 -21.31 -12.31
CA GLU A 54 -8.07 -22.24 -11.92
C GLU A 54 -8.54 -23.68 -12.20
N THR A 55 -7.78 -24.41 -13.01
CA THR A 55 -8.14 -25.78 -13.40
C THR A 55 -7.75 -26.84 -12.37
N ARG A 56 -6.86 -26.50 -11.42
CA ARG A 56 -6.30 -27.46 -10.45
C ARG A 56 -7.26 -27.75 -9.30
N VAL A 57 -8.06 -26.78 -8.91
CA VAL A 57 -8.96 -26.85 -7.75
C VAL A 57 -10.35 -26.44 -8.23
N PRO A 58 -11.41 -27.23 -7.98
CA PRO A 58 -12.75 -26.87 -8.42
C PRO A 58 -13.22 -25.57 -7.76
N ASN A 59 -14.14 -24.87 -8.43
CA ASN A 59 -14.79 -23.65 -7.92
C ASN A 59 -13.79 -22.56 -7.47
N THR A 60 -12.62 -22.50 -8.11
CA THR A 60 -11.56 -21.56 -7.77
C THR A 60 -11.25 -20.67 -8.95
N ALA A 61 -11.10 -19.37 -8.69
CA ALA A 61 -10.72 -18.39 -9.68
C ALA A 61 -9.61 -17.48 -9.15
N ILE A 62 -8.77 -17.02 -10.07
CA ILE A 62 -7.71 -16.06 -9.83
C ILE A 62 -8.10 -14.78 -10.58
N PHE A 63 -8.10 -13.68 -9.84
CA PHE A 63 -8.39 -12.34 -10.33
C PHE A 63 -7.11 -11.52 -10.26
N THR A 64 -6.66 -10.98 -11.39
CA THR A 64 -5.51 -10.08 -11.43
C THR A 64 -6.02 -8.65 -11.48
N PHE A 65 -5.68 -7.86 -10.47
CA PHE A 65 -6.02 -6.45 -10.40
C PHE A 65 -4.81 -5.63 -10.83
N ASN A 66 -4.99 -4.85 -11.90
CA ASN A 66 -3.97 -3.98 -12.45
C ASN A 66 -4.04 -2.58 -11.83
N LYS A 67 -2.88 -1.98 -11.55
CA LYS A 67 -2.75 -0.64 -10.97
C LYS A 67 -3.46 -0.51 -9.62
N GLU A 68 -3.31 -1.54 -8.79
CA GLU A 68 -3.85 -1.63 -7.43
C GLU A 68 -2.82 -2.29 -6.52
N ASP A 69 -2.94 -2.07 -5.22
CA ASP A 69 -1.97 -2.50 -4.23
C ASP A 69 -2.59 -3.26 -3.05
N HIS A 70 -1.82 -3.37 -1.96
CA HIS A 70 -2.23 -4.03 -0.73
C HIS A 70 -3.50 -3.43 -0.10
N THR A 71 -3.85 -2.17 -0.40
CA THR A 71 -5.02 -1.51 0.18
C THR A 71 -6.29 -2.27 -0.19
N LEU A 72 -6.52 -2.49 -1.48
CA LEU A 72 -7.67 -3.23 -1.99
C LEU A 72 -7.51 -4.74 -1.78
N GLY A 73 -6.31 -5.29 -2.01
CA GLY A 73 -6.05 -6.73 -1.87
C GLY A 73 -6.34 -7.25 -0.46
N ASN A 74 -5.81 -6.58 0.56
CA ASN A 74 -6.04 -6.96 1.95
C ASN A 74 -7.50 -6.76 2.37
N LEU A 75 -8.13 -5.66 1.96
CA LEU A 75 -9.52 -5.37 2.27
C LEU A 75 -10.47 -6.46 1.74
N LEU A 76 -10.30 -6.83 0.47
CA LEU A 76 -11.11 -7.89 -0.16
C LEU A 76 -10.84 -9.25 0.46
N SER A 77 -9.57 -9.62 0.66
CA SER A 77 -9.20 -10.93 1.20
C SER A 77 -9.79 -11.14 2.60
N GLN A 78 -9.62 -10.16 3.51
CA GLN A 78 -10.16 -10.25 4.87
C GLN A 78 -11.69 -10.24 4.90
N ARG A 79 -12.35 -9.48 4.01
CA ARG A 79 -13.82 -9.47 3.98
C ARG A 79 -14.37 -10.78 3.44
N LEU A 80 -13.77 -11.34 2.40
CA LEU A 80 -14.21 -12.60 1.80
C LEU A 80 -14.13 -13.77 2.78
N LEU A 81 -13.08 -13.82 3.63
CA LEU A 81 -12.94 -14.84 4.67
C LEU A 81 -14.04 -14.81 5.75
N LYS A 82 -14.83 -13.73 5.83
CA LYS A 82 -15.98 -13.65 6.75
C LYS A 82 -17.23 -14.34 6.23
N TYR A 83 -17.28 -14.69 4.94
CA TYR A 83 -18.43 -15.35 4.34
C TYR A 83 -18.33 -16.88 4.48
N ASP A 84 -19.42 -17.50 4.92
CA ASP A 84 -19.51 -18.95 5.16
C ASP A 84 -19.30 -19.81 3.89
N HIS A 85 -19.70 -19.30 2.72
CA HIS A 85 -19.58 -19.99 1.43
C HIS A 85 -18.18 -19.88 0.78
N ILE A 86 -17.24 -19.18 1.43
CA ILE A 86 -15.86 -19.02 0.97
C ILE A 86 -14.97 -19.98 1.72
N VAL A 87 -14.36 -20.91 0.98
CA VAL A 87 -13.44 -21.90 1.55
C VAL A 87 -12.03 -21.32 1.67
N PHE A 88 -11.60 -20.53 0.68
CA PHE A 88 -10.28 -19.94 0.65
C PHE A 88 -10.30 -18.57 -0.02
N SER A 89 -9.59 -17.61 0.57
CA SER A 89 -9.35 -16.30 -0.01
C SER A 89 -7.99 -15.79 0.42
N ALA A 90 -7.12 -15.51 -0.55
CA ALA A 90 -5.81 -14.93 -0.31
C ALA A 90 -5.39 -14.07 -1.49
N TYR A 91 -4.60 -13.03 -1.21
CA TYR A 91 -3.98 -12.20 -2.24
C TYR A 91 -2.46 -12.27 -2.13
N LYS A 92 -1.78 -12.01 -3.24
CA LYS A 92 -0.33 -11.82 -3.27
C LYS A 92 0.04 -10.75 -4.28
N VAL A 93 1.11 -10.02 -3.99
CA VAL A 93 1.76 -9.12 -4.94
C VAL A 93 2.94 -9.88 -5.54
N PRO A 94 2.93 -10.17 -6.86
CA PRO A 94 3.98 -10.99 -7.48
C PRO A 94 5.35 -10.32 -7.42
N HIS A 95 5.40 -9.00 -7.56
CA HIS A 95 6.62 -8.22 -7.45
C HIS A 95 6.30 -6.77 -7.02
N PRO A 96 7.03 -6.17 -6.07
CA PRO A 96 6.70 -4.86 -5.51
C PRO A 96 6.88 -3.68 -6.49
N LEU A 97 7.68 -3.86 -7.55
CA LEU A 97 7.90 -2.81 -8.56
C LEU A 97 6.65 -2.52 -9.39
N PHE A 98 5.74 -3.48 -9.50
CA PHE A 98 4.51 -3.33 -10.28
C PHE A 98 3.33 -3.24 -9.32
N ALA A 99 2.48 -2.24 -9.52
CA ALA A 99 1.24 -2.08 -8.78
C ALA A 99 0.18 -3.07 -9.31
N THR A 100 0.43 -4.38 -9.14
CA THR A 100 -0.52 -5.42 -9.50
C THR A 100 -0.61 -6.44 -8.38
N PHE A 101 -1.80 -7.01 -8.17
CA PHE A 101 -1.97 -8.11 -7.22
C PHE A 101 -2.87 -9.19 -7.79
N GLU A 102 -2.61 -10.43 -7.39
CA GLU A 102 -3.42 -11.60 -7.72
C GLU A 102 -4.24 -11.99 -6.49
N LEU A 103 -5.56 -12.04 -6.64
CA LEU A 103 -6.50 -12.51 -5.64
C LEU A 103 -7.03 -13.89 -6.03
N ARG A 104 -6.80 -14.89 -5.19
CA ARG A 104 -7.32 -16.24 -5.36
C ARG A 104 -8.52 -16.44 -4.45
N VAL A 105 -9.65 -16.86 -5.02
CA VAL A 105 -10.89 -17.10 -4.29
C VAL A 105 -11.44 -18.48 -4.65
N GLN A 106 -11.74 -19.27 -3.62
CA GLN A 106 -12.38 -20.57 -3.72
C GLN A 106 -13.71 -20.55 -2.98
N THR A 107 -14.76 -21.01 -3.64
CA THR A 107 -16.09 -21.16 -3.06
C THR A 107 -16.45 -22.64 -2.88
N ASP A 108 -17.44 -22.91 -2.03
CA ASP A 108 -18.02 -24.26 -1.84
C ASP A 108 -18.86 -24.74 -3.05
N GLY A 109 -19.05 -23.88 -4.06
CA GLY A 109 -19.86 -24.17 -5.26
C GLY A 109 -21.31 -23.69 -5.18
N THR A 110 -21.78 -23.26 -4.01
CA THR A 110 -23.11 -22.62 -3.85
C THR A 110 -23.21 -21.32 -4.63
N ILE A 111 -22.10 -20.56 -4.71
CA ILE A 111 -22.00 -19.35 -5.52
C ILE A 111 -20.71 -19.35 -6.35
N THR A 112 -20.72 -18.63 -7.47
CA THR A 112 -19.51 -18.46 -8.26
C THR A 112 -18.53 -17.52 -7.54
N PRO A 113 -17.21 -17.71 -7.67
CA PRO A 113 -16.22 -16.80 -7.09
C PRO A 113 -16.38 -15.35 -7.57
N LYS A 114 -16.86 -15.16 -8.80
CA LYS A 114 -17.16 -13.84 -9.37
C LYS A 114 -18.29 -13.15 -8.60
N ASP A 115 -19.40 -13.86 -8.38
CA ASP A 115 -20.55 -13.30 -7.64
C ASP A 115 -20.19 -13.02 -6.18
N ALA A 116 -19.35 -13.87 -5.58
CA ALA A 116 -18.83 -13.68 -4.23
C ALA A 116 -18.11 -12.33 -4.08
N ILE A 117 -17.22 -12.01 -5.03
CA ILE A 117 -16.47 -10.75 -5.02
C ILE A 117 -17.39 -9.57 -5.25
N ILE A 118 -18.34 -9.65 -6.20
CA ILE A 118 -19.28 -8.56 -6.47
C ILE A 118 -20.12 -8.25 -5.22
N ARG A 119 -20.60 -9.29 -4.53
CA ARG A 119 -21.32 -9.13 -3.27
C ARG A 119 -20.44 -8.52 -2.18
N CYS A 120 -19.21 -9.01 -2.05
CA CYS A 120 -18.21 -8.46 -1.13
C CYS A 120 -17.98 -6.96 -1.33
N CYS A 121 -17.78 -6.53 -2.58
CA CYS A 121 -17.58 -5.11 -2.91
C CYS A 121 -18.79 -4.25 -2.53
N LYS A 122 -20.02 -4.72 -2.80
CA LYS A 122 -21.24 -4.00 -2.42
C LYS A 122 -21.36 -3.83 -0.92
N ASP A 123 -21.07 -4.90 -0.16
CA ASP A 123 -21.12 -4.88 1.29
C ASP A 123 -20.05 -3.93 1.88
N ILE A 124 -18.83 -3.93 1.33
CA ILE A 124 -17.75 -3.01 1.74
C ILE A 124 -18.17 -1.54 1.52
N VAL A 125 -18.74 -1.22 0.36
CA VAL A 125 -19.22 0.14 0.06
C VAL A 125 -20.29 0.56 1.07
N GLN A 126 -21.21 -0.35 1.41
CA GLN A 126 -22.23 -0.07 2.42
C GLN A 126 -21.63 0.14 3.82
N ASP A 127 -20.67 -0.69 4.23
CA ASP A 127 -19.99 -0.56 5.52
C ASP A 127 -19.24 0.79 5.62
N LEU A 128 -18.56 1.21 4.55
CA LEU A 128 -17.88 2.50 4.49
C LEU A 128 -18.86 3.68 4.52
N HIS A 129 -20.02 3.55 3.88
CA HIS A 129 -21.07 4.56 3.95
C HIS A 129 -21.58 4.75 5.39
N VAL A 130 -21.86 3.65 6.10
CA VAL A 130 -22.28 3.70 7.50
C VAL A 130 -21.21 4.34 8.37
N LEU A 131 -19.94 3.93 8.20
CA LEU A 131 -18.82 4.53 8.92
C LEU A 131 -18.73 6.04 8.70
N ASN A 132 -18.83 6.50 7.45
CA ASN A 132 -18.79 7.93 7.13
C ASN A 132 -19.94 8.69 7.79
N SER A 133 -21.18 8.18 7.72
CA SER A 133 -22.34 8.82 8.34
C SER A 133 -22.20 8.92 9.87
N SER A 134 -21.77 7.85 10.53
CA SER A 134 -21.54 7.84 11.98
C SER A 134 -20.41 8.81 12.36
N PHE A 135 -19.31 8.81 11.59
CA PHE A 135 -18.19 9.71 11.83
C PHE A 135 -18.59 11.19 11.70
N GLN A 136 -19.31 11.57 10.66
CA GLN A 136 -19.76 12.95 10.45
C GLN A 136 -20.71 13.42 11.57
N THR A 137 -21.60 12.54 12.04
CA THR A 137 -22.55 12.85 13.12
C THR A 137 -21.82 13.14 14.43
N GLU A 138 -20.90 12.26 14.82
CA GLU A 138 -20.09 12.42 16.04
C GLU A 138 -19.14 13.62 15.95
N TRP A 139 -18.53 13.84 14.78
CA TRP A 139 -17.67 14.98 14.53
C TRP A 139 -18.42 16.31 14.70
N LEU A 140 -19.60 16.42 14.10
CA LEU A 140 -20.43 17.62 14.19
C LEU A 140 -20.91 17.85 15.63
N GLY A 141 -21.33 16.79 16.33
CA GLY A 141 -21.73 16.87 17.74
C GLY A 141 -20.60 17.41 18.63
N LYS A 142 -19.38 16.89 18.48
CA LYS A 142 -18.19 17.37 19.23
C LYS A 142 -17.82 18.80 18.87
N LYS A 143 -17.95 19.20 17.60
CA LYS A 143 -17.66 20.57 17.15
C LYS A 143 -18.59 21.57 17.84
N ILE A 144 -19.89 21.31 17.86
CA ILE A 144 -20.90 22.18 18.51
C ILE A 144 -20.62 22.33 20.01
N VAL A 145 -20.31 21.23 20.70
CA VAL A 145 -19.98 21.27 22.14
C VAL A 145 -18.71 22.09 22.40
N SER A 146 -17.68 21.91 21.58
CA SER A 146 -16.42 22.65 21.71
C SER A 146 -16.59 24.15 21.48
N GLU A 147 -17.38 24.55 20.49
CA GLU A 147 -17.68 25.95 20.20
C GLU A 147 -18.53 26.59 21.31
N GLY A 148 -19.56 25.88 21.78
CA GLY A 148 -20.40 26.36 22.88
C GLY A 148 -19.65 26.56 24.20
N GLU A 149 -18.67 25.71 24.49
CA GLU A 149 -17.80 25.86 25.66
C GLU A 149 -16.84 27.04 25.52
N ALA A 150 -16.26 27.25 24.33
CA ALA A 150 -15.40 28.41 24.06
C ALA A 150 -16.18 29.73 24.21
N ASP A 151 -17.40 29.80 23.71
CA ASP A 151 -18.29 30.96 23.84
C ASP A 151 -18.71 31.21 25.29
N ARG A 152 -18.86 30.15 26.10
CA ARG A 152 -19.12 30.27 27.54
C ARG A 152 -17.91 30.88 28.25
N ILE A 153 -16.72 30.35 28.02
CA ILE A 153 -15.47 30.84 28.61
C ILE A 153 -15.19 32.29 28.21
N ALA A 154 -15.44 32.65 26.94
CA ALA A 154 -15.27 34.03 26.46
C ALA A 154 -16.18 35.01 27.20
N ARG A 155 -17.46 34.66 27.39
CA ARG A 155 -18.41 35.48 28.16
C ARG A 155 -18.04 35.60 29.64
N GLU A 156 -17.54 34.53 30.25
CA GLU A 156 -17.07 34.56 31.64
C GLU A 156 -15.83 35.46 31.80
N ARG A 157 -14.96 35.53 30.77
CA ARG A 157 -13.78 36.40 30.77
C ARG A 157 -14.10 37.88 30.61
N ASP A 158 -15.09 38.21 29.78
CA ASP A 158 -15.48 39.61 29.50
C ASP A 158 -16.40 40.20 30.59
N ALA A 159 -16.84 39.39 31.56
CA ALA A 159 -17.68 39.80 32.67
C ALA A 159 -16.91 40.35 33.91
N PHE A 160 -15.57 40.39 33.85
CA PHE A 160 -14.67 40.94 34.88
C PHE A 160 -13.81 42.07 34.29
#